data_AF-A0A286UTF1-F1
#
_entry.id   AF-A0A286UTF1-F1
#
_cell.length_a   1.000
_cell.length_b   1.000
_cell.length_c   1.000
_cell.angle_alpha   90.00
_cell.angle_beta   90.00
_cell.angle_gamma   90.00
#
_symmetry.space_group_name_H-M   'P 1'
#
loop_
_entity.id
_entity.type
_entity.pdbx_description
1 polymer ?
#
loop_
_entity_poly.entity_id
_entity_poly.type
_entity_poly.pdbx_seq_one_letter_code
_entity_poly.pdbx_strand_id
1 'polypeptide(L)'
;MEMRTSPLIVPGEVPPPTPPLSTSTIGPCRDETFYFDMTVFEVEGCLFKVPRRAFEEQSDIFRSMFSLPPERDVQVEGISDERPLILEGVTQKDFRAFLKVLFPPSFGELIILNEIEWLSVLHLAHMWGFMKIRQASIEQLQNDKTDLITRIELAHRYDIREWLFTSYVELGKRAEPISVDEAKRLGYEFAIKMAQVREMLYKDKIDHPGAYRRLNSNSNNGNSSGNPFGPGSRGDSPRGSSSSASAAQRQQHSARMRPSFTFPPGLELEDADDLVLERAIGEVFGIRGEPHPEVQYQRTRLYFNQTELGQEEMIPNLFNGSFM
;
A
#
# COMPACT_ATOMS: atom_id res chain seq x y z
N MET A 1 -101.69 31.01 20.25
CA MET A 1 -102.05 29.77 20.97
C MET A 1 -101.92 28.64 19.98
N GLU A 2 -101.56 27.45 20.48
CA GLU A 2 -101.33 26.18 19.76
C GLU A 2 -99.98 26.02 19.05
N MET A 3 -99.30 24.89 19.09
CA MET A 3 -99.16 23.80 20.06
C MET A 3 -97.80 23.19 19.70
N ARG A 4 -96.80 23.27 20.59
CA ARG A 4 -95.56 22.49 20.47
C ARG A 4 -95.69 21.26 21.36
N THR A 5 -95.80 20.09 20.74
CA THR A 5 -95.76 18.80 21.43
C THR A 5 -94.89 17.82 20.66
N SER A 6 -93.93 17.26 21.38
CA SER A 6 -92.78 16.46 20.96
C SER A 6 -93.11 15.11 20.31
N PRO A 7 -92.22 14.54 19.49
CA PRO A 7 -92.25 13.12 19.20
C PRO A 7 -91.43 12.29 20.21
N LEU A 8 -92.14 11.34 20.82
CA LEU A 8 -91.79 9.99 21.26
C LEU A 8 -90.30 9.61 21.46
N ILE A 9 -89.97 9.31 22.72
CA ILE A 9 -88.78 8.57 23.16
C ILE A 9 -88.98 7.08 22.87
N VAL A 10 -88.07 6.48 22.09
CA VAL A 10 -87.92 5.02 21.98
C VAL A 10 -86.87 4.58 23.00
N PRO A 11 -87.16 3.65 23.93
CA PRO A 11 -86.16 3.16 24.87
C PRO A 11 -85.45 1.91 24.30
N GLY A 12 -84.12 1.94 24.30
CA GLY A 12 -83.29 0.74 24.24
C GLY A 12 -82.50 0.56 22.96
N GLU A 13 -81.32 1.18 22.90
CA GLU A 13 -80.22 0.65 22.11
C GLU A 13 -78.97 0.68 23.00
N VAL A 14 -78.60 -0.50 23.50
CA VAL A 14 -77.37 -0.72 24.25
C VAL A 14 -76.22 -0.59 23.25
N PRO A 15 -75.23 0.30 23.45
CA PRO A 15 -74.12 0.41 22.53
C PRO A 15 -73.33 -0.91 22.53
N PRO A 16 -72.86 -1.38 21.36
CA PRO A 16 -72.12 -2.63 21.25
C PRO A 16 -70.85 -2.57 22.12
N PRO A 17 -70.41 -3.71 22.69
CA PRO A 17 -69.22 -3.74 23.52
C PRO A 17 -68.03 -3.22 22.71
N THR A 18 -67.37 -2.21 23.26
CA THR A 18 -66.11 -1.68 22.74
C THR A 18 -65.14 -2.86 22.61
N PRO A 19 -64.48 -3.05 21.44
CA PRO A 19 -63.47 -4.08 21.33
C PRO A 19 -62.38 -3.80 22.38
N PRO A 20 -61.87 -4.83 23.08
CA PRO A 20 -60.78 -4.62 24.02
C PRO A 20 -59.65 -3.95 23.25
N LEU A 21 -59.09 -2.86 23.80
CA LEU A 21 -57.85 -2.28 23.29
C LEU A 21 -56.87 -3.43 23.12
N SER A 22 -56.51 -3.72 21.86
CA SER A 22 -55.39 -4.58 21.54
C SER A 22 -54.18 -3.97 22.23
N THR A 23 -53.86 -4.47 23.42
CA THR A 23 -52.59 -4.24 24.06
C THR A 23 -51.59 -4.98 23.19
N SER A 24 -51.15 -4.29 22.14
CA SER A 24 -50.03 -4.70 21.32
C SER A 24 -48.90 -4.93 22.31
N THR A 25 -48.59 -6.18 22.57
CA THR A 25 -47.45 -6.57 23.39
C THR A 25 -46.26 -6.24 22.51
N ILE A 26 -45.78 -5.00 22.60
CA ILE A 26 -44.59 -4.54 21.90
C ILE A 26 -43.45 -5.34 22.52
N GLY A 27 -43.09 -6.44 21.86
CA GLY A 27 -41.89 -7.19 22.20
C GLY A 27 -40.66 -6.28 22.11
N PRO A 28 -39.56 -6.63 22.78
CA PRO A 28 -38.35 -5.83 22.74
C PRO A 28 -37.92 -5.58 21.29
N CYS A 29 -37.74 -4.31 20.92
CA CYS A 29 -37.24 -3.90 19.61
C CYS A 29 -35.73 -4.15 19.55
N ARG A 30 -35.24 -4.73 18.46
CA ARG A 30 -33.80 -4.92 18.21
C ARG A 30 -33.23 -3.61 17.68
N ASP A 31 -32.09 -3.20 18.23
CA ASP A 31 -31.40 -1.99 17.78
C ASP A 31 -30.69 -2.23 16.44
N GLU A 32 -30.85 -1.33 15.47
CA GLU A 32 -30.28 -1.50 14.12
C GLU A 32 -28.75 -1.38 14.09
N THR A 33 -28.15 -0.71 15.08
CA THR A 33 -26.71 -0.42 15.10
C THR A 33 -25.94 -1.41 15.96
N PHE A 34 -26.51 -1.82 17.10
CA PHE A 34 -25.83 -2.61 18.13
C PHE A 34 -26.38 -4.03 18.29
N TYR A 35 -27.38 -4.45 17.50
CA TYR A 35 -27.81 -5.84 17.44
C TYR A 35 -27.02 -6.59 16.35
N PHE A 36 -25.85 -7.11 16.74
CA PHE A 36 -24.93 -7.76 15.82
C PHE A 36 -25.32 -9.21 15.50
N ASP A 37 -25.27 -9.56 14.22
CA ASP A 37 -25.20 -10.95 13.78
C ASP A 37 -23.79 -11.49 14.00
N MET A 38 -23.69 -12.68 14.59
CA MET A 38 -22.42 -13.35 14.85
C MET A 38 -22.18 -14.45 13.83
N THR A 39 -20.92 -14.67 13.49
CA THR A 39 -20.46 -15.79 12.67
C THR A 39 -19.41 -16.59 13.43
N VAL A 40 -19.50 -17.91 13.34
CA VAL A 40 -18.55 -18.85 13.93
C VAL A 40 -17.65 -19.41 12.82
N PHE A 41 -16.35 -19.15 12.94
CA PHE A 41 -15.32 -19.72 12.08
C PHE A 41 -14.62 -20.88 12.77
N GLU A 42 -14.28 -21.92 12.03
CA GLU A 42 -13.40 -22.99 12.51
C GLU A 42 -12.05 -22.91 11.78
N VAL A 43 -10.97 -22.84 12.56
CA VAL A 43 -9.59 -22.79 12.04
C VAL A 43 -8.73 -23.78 12.84
N GLU A 44 -8.17 -24.78 12.15
CA GLU A 44 -7.43 -25.91 12.75
C GLU A 44 -8.10 -26.49 14.02
N GLY A 45 -9.42 -26.70 13.99
CA GLY A 45 -10.19 -27.25 15.12
C GLY A 45 -10.46 -26.28 16.27
N CYS A 46 -10.19 -24.97 16.11
CA CYS A 46 -10.55 -23.93 17.07
C CYS A 46 -11.66 -23.04 16.53
N LEU A 47 -12.67 -22.77 17.36
CA LEU A 47 -13.82 -21.93 17.02
C LEU A 47 -13.57 -20.46 17.38
N PHE A 48 -13.87 -19.57 16.45
CA PHE A 48 -13.80 -18.12 16.60
C PHE A 48 -15.16 -17.51 16.29
N LYS A 49 -15.78 -16.90 17.30
CA LYS A 49 -17.09 -16.26 17.17
C LYS A 49 -16.92 -14.75 17.10
N VAL A 50 -17.28 -14.15 15.96
CA VAL A 50 -17.02 -12.73 15.65
C VAL A 50 -18.22 -12.06 14.96
N PRO A 51 -18.36 -10.72 15.04
CA PRO A 51 -19.43 -10.01 14.35
C PRO A 51 -19.34 -10.15 12.81
N ARG A 52 -20.41 -10.64 12.18
CA ARG A 52 -20.52 -10.87 10.73
C ARG A 52 -20.35 -9.59 9.92
N ARG A 53 -20.96 -8.51 10.39
CA ARG A 53 -20.99 -7.20 9.74
C ARG A 53 -19.60 -6.66 9.40
N ALA A 54 -18.61 -6.88 10.27
CA ALA A 54 -17.24 -6.42 10.05
C ALA A 54 -16.57 -7.08 8.82
N PHE A 55 -16.94 -8.33 8.51
CA PHE A 55 -16.45 -9.04 7.34
C PHE A 55 -17.18 -8.60 6.06
N GLU A 56 -18.51 -8.41 6.13
CA GLU A 56 -19.33 -7.96 4.99
C GLU A 56 -18.98 -6.53 4.54
N GLU A 57 -18.70 -5.63 5.48
CA GLU A 57 -18.40 -4.22 5.18
C GLU A 57 -17.01 -4.03 4.56
N GLN A 58 -16.05 -4.89 4.93
CA GLN A 58 -14.64 -4.71 4.55
C GLN A 58 -14.15 -5.69 3.49
N SER A 59 -14.92 -6.74 3.16
CA SER A 59 -14.60 -7.72 2.13
C SER A 59 -15.79 -8.00 1.21
N ASP A 60 -15.59 -7.72 -0.08
CA ASP A 60 -16.57 -8.07 -1.11
C ASP A 60 -16.73 -9.60 -1.26
N ILE A 61 -15.68 -10.37 -0.97
CA ILE A 61 -15.69 -11.84 -1.02
C ILE A 61 -16.62 -12.38 0.06
N PHE A 62 -16.44 -11.96 1.32
CA PHE A 62 -17.31 -12.37 2.41
C PHE A 62 -18.73 -11.85 2.22
N ARG A 63 -18.91 -10.59 1.78
CA ARG A 63 -20.23 -10.05 1.45
C ARG A 63 -20.96 -10.93 0.42
N SER A 64 -20.25 -11.35 -0.63
CA SER A 64 -20.82 -12.20 -1.67
C SER A 64 -21.15 -13.59 -1.11
N MET A 65 -20.20 -14.23 -0.40
CA MET A 65 -20.38 -15.55 0.22
C MET A 65 -21.61 -15.57 1.14
N PHE A 66 -21.75 -14.56 1.99
CA PHE A 66 -22.83 -14.43 2.95
C PHE A 66 -24.20 -14.07 2.34
N SER A 67 -24.20 -13.56 1.10
CA SER A 67 -25.42 -13.24 0.34
C SER A 67 -25.97 -14.41 -0.48
N LEU A 68 -25.20 -15.49 -0.63
CA LEU A 68 -25.63 -16.66 -1.39
C LEU A 68 -26.83 -17.32 -0.70
N PRO A 69 -27.93 -17.60 -1.44
CA PRO A 69 -29.06 -18.33 -0.88
C PRO A 69 -28.59 -19.71 -0.40
N PRO A 70 -29.04 -20.19 0.77
CA PRO A 70 -28.79 -21.56 1.14
C PRO A 70 -29.35 -22.49 0.06
N GLU A 71 -28.58 -23.51 -0.33
CA GLU A 71 -29.12 -24.62 -1.10
C GLU A 71 -30.31 -25.21 -0.34
N ARG A 72 -31.37 -25.60 -1.07
CA ARG A 72 -32.62 -26.09 -0.46
C ARG A 72 -32.29 -27.22 0.53
N ASP A 73 -32.82 -27.12 1.74
CA ASP A 73 -32.61 -28.03 2.88
C ASP A 73 -31.24 -28.00 3.58
N VAL A 74 -30.37 -27.03 3.26
CA VAL A 74 -29.06 -26.88 3.92
C VAL A 74 -29.08 -25.66 4.85
N GLN A 75 -28.92 -25.86 6.16
CA GLN A 75 -28.69 -24.75 7.10
C GLN A 75 -27.42 -23.98 6.69
N VAL A 76 -27.48 -22.64 6.77
CA VAL A 76 -26.36 -21.75 6.41
C VAL A 76 -25.17 -22.01 7.35
N GLU A 77 -23.97 -22.11 6.78
CA GLU A 77 -22.72 -22.31 7.53
C GLU A 77 -22.33 -21.08 8.35
N GLY A 78 -21.70 -21.31 9.50
CA GLY A 78 -21.20 -20.25 10.38
C GLY A 78 -22.25 -19.63 11.32
N ILE A 79 -23.48 -20.15 11.37
CA ILE A 79 -24.52 -19.66 12.29
C ILE A 79 -24.37 -20.26 13.71
N SER A 80 -23.89 -21.49 13.82
CA SER A 80 -23.78 -22.20 15.10
C SER A 80 -22.45 -22.93 15.26
N ASP A 81 -22.14 -23.30 16.51
CA ASP A 81 -20.90 -24.01 16.86
C ASP A 81 -20.88 -25.44 16.30
N GLU A 82 -22.05 -26.03 16.02
CA GLU A 82 -22.20 -27.36 15.40
C GLU A 82 -21.97 -27.33 13.88
N ARG A 83 -22.08 -26.14 13.25
CA ARG A 83 -21.83 -25.96 11.83
C ARG A 83 -21.08 -24.66 11.55
N PRO A 84 -19.80 -24.58 11.96
CA PRO A 84 -18.98 -23.41 11.75
C PRO A 84 -18.60 -23.26 10.28
N LEU A 85 -18.14 -22.06 9.91
CA LEU A 85 -17.54 -21.79 8.62
C LEU A 85 -16.06 -22.21 8.67
N ILE A 86 -15.74 -23.33 8.03
CA ILE A 86 -14.40 -23.92 8.06
C ILE A 86 -13.47 -23.15 7.14
N LEU A 87 -12.37 -22.63 7.68
CA LEU A 87 -11.32 -21.97 6.90
C LEU A 87 -10.15 -22.95 6.70
N GLU A 88 -10.11 -23.58 5.53
CA GLU A 88 -9.02 -24.46 5.14
C GLU A 88 -7.76 -23.68 4.74
N GLY A 89 -6.58 -24.21 5.07
CA GLY A 89 -5.30 -23.62 4.67
C GLY A 89 -4.87 -22.39 5.49
N VAL A 90 -5.59 -22.05 6.57
CA VAL A 90 -5.25 -20.96 7.48
C VAL A 90 -4.89 -21.51 8.85
N THR A 91 -3.82 -21.02 9.47
CA THR A 91 -3.46 -21.42 10.83
C THR A 91 -4.19 -20.58 11.87
N GLN A 92 -4.39 -21.13 13.07
CA GLN A 92 -5.02 -20.40 14.19
C GLN A 92 -4.25 -19.13 14.56
N LYS A 93 -2.91 -19.15 14.41
CA LYS A 93 -2.05 -18.00 14.71
C LYS A 93 -2.27 -16.88 13.71
N ASP A 94 -2.31 -17.21 12.43
CA ASP A 94 -2.49 -16.24 11.34
C ASP A 94 -3.88 -15.60 11.43
N PHE A 95 -4.91 -16.43 11.66
CA PHE A 95 -6.26 -15.92 11.82
C PHE A 95 -6.39 -15.03 13.06
N ARG A 96 -5.77 -15.41 14.18
CA ARG A 96 -5.76 -14.57 15.39
C ARG A 96 -5.05 -13.24 15.15
N ALA A 97 -3.93 -13.23 14.41
CA ALA A 97 -3.24 -11.99 14.06
C ALA A 97 -4.13 -11.08 13.20
N PHE A 98 -4.83 -11.64 12.21
CA PHE A 98 -5.80 -10.92 11.40
C PHE A 98 -6.95 -10.34 12.23
N LEU A 99 -7.51 -11.13 13.14
CA LEU A 99 -8.58 -10.66 14.04
C LEU A 99 -8.13 -9.54 14.98
N LYS A 100 -6.87 -9.53 15.45
CA LYS A 100 -6.35 -8.40 16.25
C LYS A 100 -6.35 -7.09 15.48
N VAL A 101 -6.17 -7.14 14.15
CA VAL A 101 -6.21 -5.96 13.28
C VAL A 101 -7.65 -5.55 12.97
N LEU A 102 -8.52 -6.52 12.69
CA LEU A 102 -9.93 -6.26 12.41
C LEU A 102 -10.71 -5.81 13.65
N PHE A 103 -10.36 -6.34 14.82
CA PHE A 103 -10.96 -6.04 16.12
C PHE A 103 -9.86 -5.70 17.13
N PRO A 104 -9.41 -4.44 17.17
CA PRO A 104 -8.42 -4.00 18.14
C PRO A 104 -8.88 -4.29 19.57
N PRO A 105 -8.03 -4.88 20.44
CA PRO A 105 -8.43 -5.33 21.78
C PRO A 105 -8.86 -4.19 22.70
N SER A 106 -8.29 -3.00 22.50
CA SER A 106 -8.64 -1.79 23.26
C SER A 106 -8.67 -0.58 22.31
N PHE A 107 -9.63 0.30 22.52
CA PHE A 107 -9.73 1.54 21.75
C PHE A 107 -8.49 2.43 22.03
N GLY A 108 -7.75 2.78 20.97
CA GLY A 108 -6.59 3.67 21.06
C GLY A 108 -5.28 3.00 21.45
N GLU A 109 -5.25 1.68 21.69
CA GLU A 109 -3.99 0.96 21.86
C GLU A 109 -3.33 0.66 20.51
N LEU A 110 -2.00 0.73 20.49
CA LEU A 110 -1.23 0.35 19.31
C LEU A 110 -1.29 -1.14 19.11
N ILE A 111 -1.53 -1.55 17.86
CA ILE A 111 -1.53 -2.96 17.47
C ILE A 111 -0.07 -3.43 17.42
N ILE A 112 0.34 -4.18 18.43
CA ILE A 112 1.69 -4.74 18.52
C ILE A 112 1.67 -6.13 17.88
N LEU A 113 2.17 -6.21 16.65
CA LEU A 113 2.42 -7.44 15.92
C LEU A 113 3.87 -7.48 15.46
N ASN A 114 4.45 -8.67 15.42
CA ASN A 114 5.76 -8.87 14.80
C ASN A 114 5.65 -8.97 13.27
N GLU A 115 6.80 -9.00 12.58
CA GLU A 115 6.85 -9.06 11.11
C GLU A 115 6.13 -10.29 10.54
N ILE A 116 6.31 -11.47 11.15
CA ILE A 116 5.67 -12.72 10.71
C ILE A 116 4.14 -12.62 10.85
N GLU A 117 3.66 -12.03 11.95
CA GLU A 117 2.24 -11.77 12.16
C GLU A 117 1.71 -10.77 11.12
N TRP A 118 2.42 -9.67 10.84
CA TRP A 118 2.02 -8.72 9.78
C TRP A 118 2.00 -9.34 8.38
N LEU A 119 2.94 -10.24 8.07
CA LEU A 119 2.92 -11.01 6.82
C LEU A 119 1.70 -11.92 6.72
N SER A 120 1.29 -12.51 7.84
CA SER A 120 0.11 -13.36 7.94
C SER A 120 -1.17 -12.54 7.76
N VAL A 121 -1.24 -11.36 8.39
CA VAL A 121 -2.34 -10.40 8.19
C VAL A 121 -2.41 -9.98 6.72
N LEU A 122 -1.28 -9.62 6.11
CA LEU A 122 -1.21 -9.22 4.70
C LEU A 122 -1.70 -10.35 3.78
N HIS A 123 -1.27 -11.59 4.03
CA HIS A 123 -1.68 -12.75 3.27
C HIS A 123 -3.20 -12.95 3.30
N LEU A 124 -3.78 -12.99 4.51
CA LEU A 124 -5.22 -13.19 4.69
C LEU A 124 -6.03 -12.01 4.14
N ALA A 125 -5.58 -10.77 4.36
CA ALA A 125 -6.23 -9.59 3.85
C ALA A 125 -6.24 -9.54 2.32
N HIS A 126 -5.14 -9.96 1.68
CA HIS A 126 -5.08 -10.07 0.22
C HIS A 126 -6.01 -11.18 -0.30
N MET A 127 -5.94 -12.38 0.29
CA MET A 127 -6.76 -13.53 -0.11
C MET A 127 -8.26 -13.26 0.03
N TRP A 128 -8.66 -12.58 1.10
CA TRP A 128 -10.07 -12.30 1.39
C TRP A 128 -10.53 -10.91 0.92
N GLY A 129 -9.68 -10.14 0.24
CA GLY A 129 -10.09 -8.87 -0.34
C GLY A 129 -10.31 -7.74 0.67
N PHE A 130 -9.71 -7.79 1.86
CA PHE A 130 -9.75 -6.70 2.84
C PHE A 130 -8.75 -5.60 2.47
N MET A 131 -9.15 -4.72 1.55
CA MET A 131 -8.25 -3.70 0.98
C MET A 131 -7.64 -2.75 2.03
N LYS A 132 -8.42 -2.32 3.02
CA LYS A 132 -7.95 -1.41 4.09
C LYS A 132 -6.90 -2.08 4.99
N ILE A 133 -7.15 -3.34 5.37
CA ILE A 133 -6.21 -4.11 6.20
C ILE A 133 -4.96 -4.47 5.41
N ARG A 134 -5.11 -4.81 4.12
CA ARG A 134 -3.99 -5.03 3.20
C ARG A 134 -3.09 -3.80 3.17
N GLN A 135 -3.66 -2.62 2.96
CA GLN A 135 -2.90 -1.36 2.92
C GLN A 135 -2.20 -1.06 4.25
N ALA A 136 -2.91 -1.19 5.38
CA ALA A 136 -2.31 -1.00 6.70
C ALA A 136 -1.13 -1.96 6.96
N SER A 137 -1.24 -3.21 6.49
CA SER A 137 -0.17 -4.20 6.61
C SER A 137 1.05 -3.85 5.75
N ILE A 138 0.83 -3.35 4.53
CA ILE A 138 1.90 -2.85 3.64
C ILE A 138 2.65 -1.70 4.33
N GLU A 139 1.94 -0.72 4.89
CA GLU A 139 2.57 0.41 5.57
C GLU A 139 3.42 -0.03 6.78
N GLN A 140 2.98 -1.04 7.53
CA GLN A 140 3.72 -1.57 8.67
C GLN A 140 4.95 -2.41 8.26
N LEU A 141 4.86 -3.11 7.12
CA LEU A 141 5.94 -3.93 6.57
C LEU A 141 6.96 -3.12 5.75
N GLN A 142 6.61 -1.90 5.33
CA GLN A 142 7.48 -1.01 4.56
C GLN A 142 8.68 -0.47 5.39
N ASN A 143 8.75 -0.77 6.68
CA ASN A 143 9.89 -0.40 7.53
C ASN A 143 11.21 -1.04 7.05
N ASP A 144 12.32 -0.30 7.15
CA ASP A 144 13.69 -0.60 6.62
C ASP A 144 14.37 -1.90 7.12
N LYS A 145 13.66 -2.76 7.84
CA LYS A 145 14.20 -4.01 8.42
C LYS A 145 14.13 -5.20 7.46
N THR A 146 13.27 -5.13 6.44
CA THR A 146 13.06 -6.25 5.51
C THR A 146 14.18 -6.32 4.48
N ASP A 147 14.79 -7.50 4.34
CA ASP A 147 15.78 -7.78 3.30
C ASP A 147 15.23 -7.49 1.89
N LEU A 148 16.05 -6.90 1.02
CA LEU A 148 15.66 -6.44 -0.32
C LEU A 148 15.05 -7.55 -1.18
N ILE A 149 15.64 -8.75 -1.14
CA ILE A 149 15.18 -9.91 -1.93
C ILE A 149 13.80 -10.35 -1.42
N THR A 150 13.67 -10.43 -0.10
CA THR A 150 12.40 -10.75 0.56
C THR A 150 11.33 -9.70 0.25
N ARG A 151 11.68 -8.40 0.22
CA ARG A 151 10.75 -7.32 -0.16
C ARG A 151 10.24 -7.48 -1.59
N ILE A 152 11.10 -7.83 -2.55
CA ILE A 152 10.70 -8.09 -3.94
C ILE A 152 9.79 -9.32 -4.03
N GLU A 153 10.12 -10.40 -3.32
CA GLU A 153 9.28 -11.60 -3.27
C GLU A 153 7.88 -11.32 -2.75
N LEU A 154 7.78 -10.56 -1.66
CA LEU A 154 6.51 -10.14 -1.08
C LEU A 154 5.73 -9.25 -2.04
N ALA A 155 6.41 -8.30 -2.69
CA ALA A 155 5.80 -7.42 -3.67
C ALA A 155 5.25 -8.20 -4.87
N HIS A 156 5.96 -9.22 -5.35
CA HIS A 156 5.46 -10.12 -6.39
C HIS A 156 4.30 -10.98 -5.92
N ARG A 157 4.39 -11.56 -4.73
CA ARG A 157 3.38 -12.46 -4.19
C ARG A 157 2.04 -11.77 -3.93
N TYR A 158 2.09 -10.53 -3.45
CA TYR A 158 0.90 -9.79 -3.03
C TYR A 158 0.52 -8.66 -3.98
N ASP A 159 1.17 -8.55 -5.14
CA ASP A 159 0.98 -7.50 -6.15
C ASP A 159 1.09 -6.07 -5.56
N ILE A 160 2.22 -5.80 -4.88
CA ILE A 160 2.53 -4.50 -4.27
C ILE A 160 3.43 -3.71 -5.21
N ARG A 161 2.81 -3.03 -6.18
CA ARG A 161 3.52 -2.34 -7.26
C ARG A 161 4.41 -1.20 -6.76
N GLU A 162 4.01 -0.58 -5.66
CA GLU A 162 4.70 0.53 -5.00
C GLU A 162 6.10 0.14 -4.52
N TRP A 163 6.30 -1.14 -4.17
CA TRP A 163 7.58 -1.67 -3.71
C TRP A 163 8.46 -2.17 -4.86
N LEU A 164 7.88 -2.58 -5.99
CA LEU A 164 8.62 -3.20 -7.08
C LEU A 164 9.63 -2.24 -7.69
N PHE A 165 9.18 -1.05 -8.07
CA PHE A 165 10.06 -0.10 -8.77
C PHE A 165 11.25 0.34 -7.92
N THR A 166 10.98 0.78 -6.68
CA THR A 166 12.01 1.20 -5.73
C THR A 166 12.98 0.07 -5.41
N SER A 167 12.47 -1.16 -5.23
CA SER A 167 13.33 -2.33 -4.99
C SER A 167 14.18 -2.71 -6.19
N TYR A 168 13.69 -2.54 -7.41
CA TYR A 168 14.46 -2.87 -8.62
C TYR A 168 15.60 -1.88 -8.84
N VAL A 169 15.34 -0.60 -8.59
CA VAL A 169 16.38 0.45 -8.62
C VAL A 169 17.46 0.13 -7.59
N GLU A 170 17.06 -0.18 -6.35
CA GLU A 170 18.00 -0.55 -5.28
C GLU A 170 18.82 -1.82 -5.64
N LEU A 171 18.16 -2.85 -6.18
CA LEU A 171 18.84 -4.08 -6.63
C LEU A 171 19.75 -3.82 -7.85
N GLY A 172 19.41 -2.85 -8.69
CA GLY A 172 20.21 -2.40 -9.82
C GLY A 172 21.49 -1.69 -9.39
N LYS A 173 21.42 -0.90 -8.32
CA LYS A 173 22.56 -0.17 -7.74
C LYS A 173 23.49 -1.05 -6.90
N ARG A 174 22.98 -2.14 -6.34
CA ARG A 174 23.74 -3.05 -5.45
C ARG A 174 25.10 -3.43 -6.04
N ALA A 175 26.18 -3.42 -5.25
CA ALA A 175 27.49 -3.81 -5.75
C ALA A 175 27.56 -5.33 -6.07
N GLU A 176 26.94 -6.14 -5.21
CA GLU A 176 26.93 -7.59 -5.32
C GLU A 176 26.02 -8.07 -6.46
N PRO A 177 26.48 -9.01 -7.29
CA PRO A 177 25.63 -9.62 -8.31
C PRO A 177 24.50 -10.43 -7.66
N ILE A 178 23.47 -10.74 -8.43
CA ILE A 178 22.41 -11.67 -8.00
C ILE A 178 23.03 -13.05 -7.85
N SER A 179 22.97 -13.60 -6.64
CA SER A 179 23.45 -14.95 -6.34
C SER A 179 22.52 -16.02 -6.91
N VAL A 180 23.01 -17.25 -7.00
CA VAL A 180 22.21 -18.38 -7.50
C VAL A 180 21.00 -18.64 -6.60
N ASP A 181 21.11 -18.44 -5.29
CA ASP A 181 20.00 -18.67 -4.37
C ASP A 181 18.97 -17.56 -4.42
N GLU A 182 19.37 -16.29 -4.60
CA GLU A 182 18.45 -15.19 -4.89
C GLU A 182 17.72 -15.41 -6.22
N ALA A 183 18.44 -15.85 -7.26
CA ALA A 183 17.84 -16.16 -8.55
C ALA A 183 16.83 -17.31 -8.48
N LYS A 184 17.07 -18.32 -7.64
CA LYS A 184 16.07 -19.39 -7.39
C LYS A 184 14.81 -18.83 -6.73
N ARG A 185 14.96 -17.94 -5.75
CA ARG A 185 13.82 -17.42 -5.00
C ARG A 185 12.98 -16.43 -5.81
N LEU A 186 13.63 -15.54 -6.58
CA LEU A 186 12.98 -14.53 -7.43
C LEU A 186 12.54 -15.07 -8.79
N GLY A 187 13.11 -16.21 -9.22
CA GLY A 187 12.92 -16.78 -10.53
C GLY A 187 14.05 -16.40 -11.50
N TYR A 188 14.49 -17.37 -12.29
CA TYR A 188 15.61 -17.20 -13.22
C TYR A 188 15.34 -16.16 -14.31
N GLU A 189 14.08 -16.06 -14.78
CA GLU A 189 13.71 -15.04 -15.77
C GLU A 189 13.89 -13.63 -15.20
N PHE A 190 13.45 -13.39 -13.96
CA PHE A 190 13.65 -12.13 -13.27
C PHE A 190 15.16 -11.83 -13.13
N ALA A 191 15.93 -12.81 -12.66
CA ALA A 191 17.37 -12.65 -12.46
C ALA A 191 18.11 -12.29 -13.76
N ILE A 192 17.76 -12.92 -14.89
CA ILE A 192 18.35 -12.62 -16.20
C ILE A 192 17.97 -11.21 -16.66
N LYS A 193 16.70 -10.82 -16.52
CA LYS A 193 16.23 -9.46 -16.84
C LYS A 193 16.94 -8.42 -15.98
N MET A 194 17.09 -8.69 -14.69
CA MET A 194 17.78 -7.77 -13.78
C MET A 194 19.28 -7.69 -14.07
N ALA A 195 19.92 -8.78 -14.49
CA ALA A 195 21.29 -8.77 -14.98
C ALA A 195 21.42 -7.89 -16.24
N GLN A 196 20.48 -7.99 -17.19
CA GLN A 196 20.42 -7.11 -18.37
C GLN A 196 20.31 -5.63 -17.98
N VAL A 197 19.43 -5.29 -17.02
CA VAL A 197 19.32 -3.91 -16.51
C VAL A 197 20.66 -3.41 -15.96
N ARG A 198 21.35 -4.23 -15.17
CA ARG A 198 22.67 -3.89 -14.61
C ARG A 198 23.73 -3.74 -15.70
N GLU A 199 23.74 -4.61 -16.71
CA GLU A 199 24.65 -4.49 -17.86
C GLU A 199 24.43 -3.19 -18.63
N MET A 200 23.19 -2.73 -18.78
CA MET A 200 22.89 -1.44 -19.41
C MET A 200 23.50 -0.28 -18.62
N LEU A 201 23.42 -0.31 -17.28
CA LEU A 201 24.06 0.69 -16.42
C LEU A 201 25.59 0.68 -16.58
N TYR A 202 26.23 -0.49 -16.54
CA TYR A 202 27.68 -0.58 -16.72
C TYR A 202 28.12 -0.12 -18.10
N LYS A 203 27.36 -0.44 -19.13
CA LYS A 203 27.62 0.02 -20.49
C LYS A 203 27.52 1.53 -20.61
N ASP A 204 26.52 2.15 -19.98
CA ASP A 204 26.40 3.60 -19.98
C ASP A 204 27.61 4.28 -19.32
N LYS A 205 28.09 3.74 -18.19
CA LYS A 205 29.32 4.18 -17.53
C LYS A 205 30.56 4.09 -18.43
N ILE A 206 30.64 3.04 -19.25
CA ILE A 206 31.74 2.82 -20.21
C ILE A 206 31.63 3.77 -21.40
N ASP A 207 30.43 4.00 -21.92
CA ASP A 207 30.18 4.85 -23.09
C ASP A 207 30.32 6.35 -22.73
N HIS A 208 30.08 6.74 -21.47
CA HIS A 208 30.08 8.14 -21.01
C HIS A 208 31.05 8.42 -19.84
N PRO A 209 32.35 8.06 -19.92
CA PRO A 209 33.28 8.16 -18.78
C PRO A 209 33.53 9.61 -18.34
N GLY A 210 33.43 10.57 -19.27
CA GLY A 210 33.56 12.00 -18.99
C GLY A 210 32.32 12.64 -18.34
N ALA A 211 31.15 12.01 -18.43
CA ALA A 211 29.96 12.45 -17.70
C ALA A 211 30.11 12.08 -16.23
N TYR A 212 30.30 10.80 -15.93
CA TYR A 212 30.51 10.30 -14.57
C TYR A 212 31.69 10.96 -13.84
N ARG A 213 32.81 11.21 -14.54
CA ARG A 213 33.96 11.93 -13.95
C ARG A 213 33.60 13.36 -13.52
N ARG A 214 32.79 14.07 -14.30
CA ARG A 214 32.37 15.45 -13.99
C ARG A 214 31.44 15.50 -12.77
N LEU A 215 30.52 14.54 -12.67
CA LEU A 215 29.63 14.43 -11.51
C LEU A 215 30.44 14.14 -10.24
N ASN A 216 31.44 13.24 -10.32
CA ASN A 216 32.32 12.93 -9.20
C ASN A 216 33.20 14.14 -8.75
N SER A 217 33.67 14.97 -9.69
CA SER A 217 34.46 16.16 -9.35
C SER A 217 33.67 17.27 -8.67
N ASN A 218 32.35 17.36 -8.91
CA ASN A 218 31.50 18.34 -8.23
C ASN A 218 31.21 17.96 -6.78
N SER A 219 31.18 16.66 -6.45
CA SER A 219 30.97 16.17 -5.08
C SER A 219 32.17 16.44 -4.16
N ASN A 220 33.39 16.47 -4.71
CA ASN A 220 34.63 16.69 -3.95
C ASN A 220 35.03 18.17 -3.75
N ASN A 221 34.19 19.15 -4.10
CA ASN A 221 34.57 20.56 -4.00
C ASN A 221 34.15 21.24 -2.69
N GLY A 222 34.17 20.49 -1.59
CA GLY A 222 34.26 21.02 -0.23
C GLY A 222 35.62 20.66 0.36
N ASN A 223 36.52 21.64 0.44
CA ASN A 223 37.91 21.54 0.93
C ASN A 223 38.94 20.88 -0.01
N SER A 224 39.56 21.70 -0.86
CA SER A 224 41.02 21.67 -1.04
C SER A 224 41.51 23.05 -1.48
N SER A 225 41.87 23.85 -0.49
CA SER A 225 42.70 25.03 -0.64
C SER A 225 44.05 24.66 -1.26
N GLY A 226 44.36 25.27 -2.41
CA GLY A 226 45.72 25.58 -2.86
C GLY A 226 46.59 24.43 -3.36
N ASN A 227 46.97 24.50 -4.64
CA ASN A 227 48.39 24.70 -4.90
C ASN A 227 48.66 25.46 -6.21
N PRO A 228 49.69 26.33 -6.26
CA PRO A 228 49.89 27.35 -7.27
C PRO A 228 51.12 27.07 -8.13
N PHE A 229 51.01 26.49 -9.32
CA PHE A 229 52.14 26.51 -10.27
C PHE A 229 51.65 26.51 -11.72
N GLY A 230 51.57 27.70 -12.33
CA GLY A 230 52.05 27.88 -13.70
C GLY A 230 53.58 27.97 -13.69
N PRO A 231 54.30 27.67 -14.78
CA PRO A 231 54.36 28.53 -15.99
C PRO A 231 54.42 27.66 -17.28
N GLY A 232 54.50 28.13 -18.53
CA GLY A 232 54.67 29.44 -19.15
C GLY A 232 54.81 29.22 -20.67
N SER A 233 54.41 30.21 -21.46
CA SER A 233 54.50 30.20 -22.94
C SER A 233 55.93 30.40 -23.44
N ARG A 234 56.29 29.77 -24.58
CA ARG A 234 56.89 30.36 -25.81
C ARG A 234 57.86 29.42 -26.54
N GLY A 235 57.72 29.33 -27.86
CA GLY A 235 58.70 28.75 -28.78
C GLY A 235 58.15 28.57 -30.19
N ASP A 236 58.39 29.55 -31.06
CA ASP A 236 57.97 29.65 -32.47
C ASP A 236 58.79 28.76 -33.45
N SER A 237 58.06 28.10 -34.39
CA SER A 237 58.30 27.98 -35.87
C SER A 237 59.56 27.28 -36.47
N PRO A 238 59.62 26.94 -37.79
CA PRO A 238 58.60 26.48 -38.78
C PRO A 238 59.10 25.37 -39.78
N ARG A 239 58.24 25.06 -40.78
CA ARG A 239 58.47 24.49 -42.16
C ARG A 239 58.35 22.98 -42.42
N GLY A 240 57.50 22.65 -43.40
CA GLY A 240 57.57 21.40 -44.16
C GLY A 240 56.28 21.04 -44.92
N SER A 241 55.98 21.75 -46.01
CA SER A 241 54.93 21.38 -46.96
C SER A 241 55.37 20.20 -47.83
N SER A 242 54.52 19.17 -47.99
CA SER A 242 54.26 18.59 -49.32
C SER A 242 53.03 17.68 -49.31
N SER A 243 52.22 17.94 -50.31
CA SER A 243 51.00 17.29 -50.74
C SER A 243 51.20 15.86 -51.22
N SER A 244 50.24 14.98 -50.96
CA SER A 244 49.62 14.22 -52.05
C SER A 244 48.19 13.83 -51.67
N ALA A 245 47.27 14.23 -52.54
CA ALA A 245 45.89 13.82 -52.53
C ALA A 245 45.78 12.43 -53.18
N SER A 246 45.16 11.49 -52.49
CA SER A 246 44.45 10.39 -53.15
C SER A 246 43.08 10.26 -52.51
N ALA A 247 42.10 10.67 -53.29
CA ALA A 247 40.70 10.69 -52.96
C ALA A 247 40.17 9.28 -52.65
N ALA A 248 39.28 9.27 -51.64
CA ALA A 248 37.98 8.63 -51.72
C ALA A 248 37.94 7.15 -52.11
N GLN A 249 38.03 6.26 -51.11
CA GLN A 249 37.38 4.95 -51.19
C GLN A 249 36.68 4.64 -49.86
N ARG A 250 35.45 5.14 -49.76
CA ARG A 250 34.28 4.57 -49.07
C ARG A 250 34.55 3.59 -47.92
N GLN A 251 34.55 4.10 -46.70
CA GLN A 251 33.98 3.42 -45.53
C GLN A 251 33.03 4.38 -44.81
N GLN A 252 32.02 4.86 -45.54
CA GLN A 252 30.79 5.37 -44.95
C GLN A 252 29.84 4.18 -44.75
N HIS A 253 30.11 3.35 -43.75
CA HIS A 253 29.12 2.41 -43.24
C HIS A 253 28.79 2.79 -41.80
N SER A 254 27.71 3.56 -41.67
CA SER A 254 26.85 3.64 -40.48
C SER A 254 27.51 4.03 -39.15
N ALA A 255 27.99 5.27 -39.07
CA ALA A 255 27.89 6.01 -37.81
C ALA A 255 26.41 6.41 -37.65
N ARG A 256 25.57 5.45 -37.26
CA ARG A 256 24.24 5.76 -36.73
C ARG A 256 24.50 6.62 -35.50
N MET A 257 24.33 7.93 -35.63
CA MET A 257 24.29 8.89 -34.53
C MET A 257 23.37 8.28 -33.47
N ARG A 258 23.97 7.63 -32.47
CA ARG A 258 23.26 7.22 -31.27
C ARG A 258 22.91 8.52 -30.57
N PRO A 259 21.69 8.69 -30.05
CA PRO A 259 21.37 9.88 -29.29
C PRO A 259 22.40 9.97 -28.16
N SER A 260 23.26 10.99 -28.23
CA SER A 260 24.20 11.31 -27.17
C SER A 260 23.35 11.67 -25.97
N PHE A 261 23.23 10.74 -25.02
CA PHE A 261 22.51 11.00 -23.79
C PHE A 261 23.30 12.06 -23.03
N THR A 262 22.72 13.25 -22.92
CA THR A 262 23.27 14.35 -22.14
C THR A 262 22.52 14.39 -20.82
N PHE A 263 23.22 14.05 -19.73
CA PHE A 263 22.71 14.25 -18.38
C PHE A 263 22.34 15.73 -18.16
N PRO A 264 21.26 16.02 -17.40
CA PRO A 264 20.93 17.37 -16.99
C PRO A 264 22.12 18.08 -16.30
N PRO A 265 22.32 19.38 -16.53
CA PRO A 265 23.38 20.13 -15.84
C PRO A 265 23.09 20.21 -14.33
N GLY A 266 24.08 19.86 -13.50
CA GLY A 266 23.99 19.93 -12.04
C GLY A 266 23.54 18.65 -11.33
N LEU A 267 23.36 17.55 -12.06
CA LEU A 267 22.96 16.24 -11.51
C LEU A 267 24.05 15.66 -10.57
N GLU A 268 23.67 14.99 -9.50
CA GLU A 268 24.62 14.22 -8.68
C GLU A 268 24.91 12.84 -9.31
N LEU A 269 25.99 12.18 -8.87
CA LEU A 269 26.38 10.86 -9.41
C LEU A 269 25.33 9.78 -9.11
N GLU A 270 24.71 9.85 -7.92
CA GLU A 270 23.69 8.89 -7.49
C GLU A 270 22.39 9.03 -8.28
N ASP A 271 22.01 10.26 -8.63
CA ASP A 271 20.87 10.59 -9.49
C ASP A 271 21.10 10.14 -10.94
N ALA A 272 22.36 10.12 -11.41
CA ALA A 272 22.70 9.64 -12.75
C ALA A 272 22.48 8.14 -12.90
N ASP A 273 22.86 7.36 -11.88
CA ASP A 273 22.61 5.91 -11.86
C ASP A 273 21.11 5.61 -11.79
N ASP A 274 20.34 6.39 -11.02
CA ASP A 274 18.88 6.26 -10.98
C ASP A 274 18.26 6.46 -12.36
N LEU A 275 18.52 7.58 -13.04
CA LEU A 275 17.93 7.86 -14.35
C LEU A 275 18.18 6.75 -15.38
N VAL A 276 19.39 6.18 -15.38
CA VAL A 276 19.74 5.08 -16.30
C VAL A 276 18.97 3.81 -15.90
N LEU A 277 18.89 3.50 -14.60
CA LEU A 277 18.17 2.34 -14.09
C LEU A 277 16.66 2.45 -14.29
N GLU A 278 16.04 3.60 -14.00
CA GLU A 278 14.61 3.83 -14.22
C GLU A 278 14.22 3.56 -15.67
N ARG A 279 15.03 4.08 -16.61
CA ARG A 279 14.85 3.82 -18.04
C ARG A 279 15.03 2.35 -18.38
N ALA A 280 16.12 1.72 -17.92
CA ALA A 280 16.41 0.32 -18.21
C ALA A 280 15.34 -0.63 -17.64
N ILE A 281 14.84 -0.34 -16.43
CA ILE A 281 13.73 -1.06 -15.79
C ILE A 281 12.46 -0.90 -16.63
N GLY A 282 12.16 0.31 -17.08
CA GLY A 282 11.04 0.57 -17.98
C GLY A 282 11.14 -0.19 -19.31
N GLU A 283 12.33 -0.28 -19.88
CA GLU A 283 12.58 -1.00 -21.14
C GLU A 283 12.50 -2.54 -20.96
N VAL A 284 13.03 -3.09 -19.87
CA VAL A 284 13.16 -4.54 -19.67
C VAL A 284 11.93 -5.16 -18.99
N PHE A 285 11.39 -4.49 -17.98
CA PHE A 285 10.27 -4.99 -17.18
C PHE A 285 8.92 -4.36 -17.58
N GLY A 286 8.92 -3.27 -18.35
CA GLY A 286 7.69 -2.56 -18.71
C GLY A 286 7.05 -1.79 -17.54
N ILE A 287 7.80 -1.58 -16.45
CA ILE A 287 7.34 -0.87 -15.24
C ILE A 287 7.93 0.53 -15.24
N ARG A 288 7.10 1.56 -15.05
CA ARG A 288 7.56 2.96 -14.93
C ARG A 288 7.47 3.41 -13.47
N GLY A 289 8.44 4.21 -13.05
CA GLY A 289 8.31 5.02 -11.84
C GLY A 289 7.47 6.23 -12.15
N GLU A 290 6.24 6.28 -11.64
CA GLU A 290 5.44 7.50 -11.57
C GLU A 290 4.82 7.57 -10.17
N PRO A 291 4.76 8.76 -9.53
CA PRO A 291 4.20 8.93 -8.21
C PRO A 291 2.69 8.78 -8.31
N HIS A 292 2.09 7.79 -7.67
CA HIS A 292 0.66 7.50 -7.77
C HIS A 292 -0.21 8.77 -7.55
N PRO A 293 -0.78 9.38 -8.60
CA PRO A 293 -1.81 10.39 -8.45
C PRO A 293 -3.15 9.63 -8.45
N GLU A 294 -4.06 9.94 -7.54
CA GLU A 294 -5.36 9.24 -7.36
C GLU A 294 -5.38 7.96 -6.50
N VAL A 295 -4.46 7.79 -5.55
CA VAL A 295 -4.98 7.38 -4.22
C VAL A 295 -5.31 8.68 -3.54
N GLN A 296 -6.60 9.05 -3.54
CA GLN A 296 -7.06 10.01 -2.54
C GLN A 296 -6.76 9.36 -1.19
N TYR A 297 -5.64 9.77 -0.61
CA TYR A 297 -5.26 9.47 0.75
C TYR A 297 -6.35 10.03 1.65
N GLN A 298 -7.36 9.20 1.95
CA GLN A 298 -7.91 9.25 3.29
C GLN A 298 -6.79 8.71 4.17
N ARG A 299 -5.89 9.63 4.53
CA ARG A 299 -5.00 9.51 5.66
C ARG A 299 -5.90 9.25 6.85
N THR A 300 -6.27 7.99 7.07
CA THR A 300 -6.88 7.57 8.31
C THR A 300 -5.74 7.74 9.30
N ARG A 301 -5.70 8.92 9.92
CA ARG A 301 -4.99 9.10 11.18
C ARG A 301 -5.63 8.10 12.15
N LEU A 302 -5.15 6.85 12.13
CA LEU A 302 -5.14 6.07 13.34
C LEU A 302 -4.19 6.85 14.25
N TYR A 303 -4.77 7.46 15.26
CA TYR A 303 -4.16 8.44 16.15
C TYR A 303 -2.79 7.97 16.68
N PHE A 304 -1.72 8.34 16.01
CA PHE A 304 -0.37 8.43 16.55
C PHE A 304 -0.13 9.91 16.87
N ASN A 305 -0.45 10.32 18.10
CA ASN A 305 -0.02 11.62 18.60
C ASN A 305 1.45 11.52 19.00
N GLN A 306 2.34 12.06 18.16
CA GLN A 306 3.60 12.61 18.63
C GLN A 306 3.38 14.05 19.07
N THR A 307 3.98 14.34 20.21
CA THR A 307 3.88 15.51 21.06
C THR A 307 4.37 16.78 20.38
N GLU A 308 3.49 17.66 19.91
CA GLU A 308 3.80 19.08 19.71
C GLU A 308 2.56 19.94 19.99
N LEU A 309 2.51 20.54 21.19
CA LEU A 309 1.71 21.74 21.46
C LEU A 309 2.61 22.72 22.21
N GLY A 310 3.39 23.46 21.44
CA GLY A 310 3.68 24.85 21.76
C GLY A 310 2.64 25.70 21.08
N GLN A 311 1.63 26.17 21.83
CA GLN A 311 0.98 27.47 21.64
C GLN A 311 -0.02 27.68 22.78
N GLU A 312 0.27 28.72 23.57
CA GLU A 312 -0.66 29.38 24.47
C GLU A 312 -1.89 29.85 23.71
N GLU A 313 -3.10 29.49 24.16
CA GLU A 313 -4.22 30.42 24.15
C GLU A 313 -5.13 30.17 25.36
N MET A 314 -5.49 31.29 25.98
CA MET A 314 -6.30 31.45 27.18
C MET A 314 -7.67 30.77 27.08
N ILE A 315 -8.03 30.01 28.13
CA ILE A 315 -9.43 29.70 28.45
C ILE A 315 -9.89 30.66 29.56
N PRO A 316 -10.98 31.42 29.40
CA PRO A 316 -11.58 32.13 30.53
C PRO A 316 -12.36 31.14 31.42
N ASN A 317 -12.04 31.21 32.72
CA ASN A 317 -12.65 30.48 33.82
C ASN A 317 -14.19 30.52 33.82
N LEU A 318 -14.82 29.34 33.73
CA LEU A 318 -16.20 29.13 34.17
C LEU A 318 -16.30 27.83 34.97
N PHE A 319 -15.80 27.85 36.20
CA PHE A 319 -16.29 27.00 37.29
C PHE A 319 -15.91 27.68 38.61
N ASN A 320 -16.73 28.61 39.08
CA ASN A 320 -16.78 28.96 40.49
C ASN A 320 -17.98 28.20 41.07
N GLY A 321 -17.68 27.14 41.82
CA GLY A 321 -18.63 26.54 42.73
C GLY A 321 -18.95 27.52 43.85
N SER A 322 -20.22 27.54 44.26
CA SER A 322 -20.55 27.92 45.63
C SER A 322 -21.40 26.80 46.21
N PHE A 323 -20.78 26.08 47.13
CA PHE A 323 -21.46 25.41 48.22
C PHE A 323 -22.31 26.43 48.97
N MET A 324 -23.61 26.16 49.10
CA MET A 324 -24.37 26.12 50.36
C MET A 324 -25.77 25.59 50.11
#